data_AF-A0A060YCX7-F1
#
_entry.id   AF-A0A060YCX7-F1
#
_cell.length_a   1.000
_cell.length_b   1.000
_cell.length_c   1.000
_cell.angle_alpha   90.00
_cell.angle_beta   90.00
_cell.angle_gamma   90.00
#
_symmetry.space_group_name_H-M   'P 1'
#
loop_
_entity.id
_entity.type
_entity.pdbx_description
1 polymer ?
#
loop_
_entity_poly.entity_id
_entity_poly.type
_entity_poly.pdbx_seq_one_letter_code
_entity_poly.pdbx_strand_id
1 'polypeptide(L)'
;MMRQYERERRPLDALTDEDRFMLFFSKIERLTQRMNIITFVGNFSDNVNMLTPQLNAIIAASASVKSSPKLKRMLEIILALGNYMNSSKRGSVYGFKLQSLDLLLDTKSTDRKMTLLHYIAVVVKEKYPELANFFNELHFVDKAAAVSLENVLLDVRELGKGMDLIRRESSLHDHSVLKGFLQTSDTQLDKLQKDAKTAEEAFNNVVNYFGESSKTTPPSVFFPVFVRFIRAYKVRKDQTTHIFYRDHMYVTGHLANAVIQSDLL
;
A
#
# COMPACT_ATOMS: atom_id res chain seq x y z
N MET A 1 50.59 13.96 5.59
CA MET A 1 51.69 13.15 5.04
C MET A 1 51.83 13.31 3.52
N MET A 2 50.81 12.94 2.71
CA MET A 2 50.86 13.05 1.23
C MET A 2 51.18 14.45 0.66
N ARG A 3 50.53 15.51 1.16
CA ARG A 3 50.80 16.90 0.74
C ARG A 3 52.24 17.37 1.05
N GLN A 4 52.88 16.76 2.05
CA GLN A 4 54.24 17.08 2.47
C GLN A 4 55.27 16.31 1.61
N TYR A 5 54.93 15.09 1.21
CA TYR A 5 55.70 14.28 0.24
C TYR A 5 55.82 14.97 -1.12
N GLU A 6 54.75 15.59 -1.61
CA GLU A 6 54.80 16.41 -2.84
C GLU A 6 55.62 17.68 -2.68
N ARG A 7 55.49 18.36 -1.54
CA ARG A 7 56.23 19.59 -1.23
C ARG A 7 57.74 19.34 -1.20
N GLU A 8 58.13 18.13 -0.83
CA GLU A 8 59.53 17.68 -0.77
C GLU A 8 60.06 17.10 -2.09
N ARG A 9 59.27 17.11 -3.19
CA ARG A 9 59.65 16.61 -4.53
C ARG A 9 60.24 15.20 -4.52
N ARG A 10 59.78 14.34 -3.61
CA ARG A 10 60.25 12.95 -3.52
C ARG A 10 59.75 12.16 -4.76
N PRO A 11 60.55 11.21 -5.26
CA PRO A 11 60.19 10.45 -6.45
C PRO A 11 58.86 9.72 -6.25
N LEU A 12 57.91 9.95 -7.16
CA LEU A 12 56.60 9.30 -7.19
C LEU A 12 56.74 7.80 -7.45
N ASP A 13 57.83 7.39 -8.09
CA ASP A 13 58.14 6.00 -8.43
C ASP A 13 58.53 5.15 -7.22
N ALA A 14 58.85 5.79 -6.10
CA ALA A 14 59.16 5.13 -4.83
C ALA A 14 57.92 4.87 -3.96
N LEU A 15 56.74 5.36 -4.37
CA LEU A 15 55.47 5.08 -3.70
C LEU A 15 54.90 3.76 -4.19
N THR A 16 54.22 3.03 -3.29
CA THR A 16 53.40 1.88 -3.67
C THR A 16 52.25 2.31 -4.58
N ASP A 17 51.63 1.36 -5.28
CA ASP A 17 50.52 1.66 -6.17
C ASP A 17 49.33 2.26 -5.42
N GLU A 18 49.07 1.83 -4.18
CA GLU A 18 48.01 2.36 -3.31
C GLU A 18 48.29 3.81 -2.90
N ASP A 19 49.53 4.11 -2.50
CA ASP A 19 49.93 5.45 -2.10
C ASP A 19 49.91 6.41 -3.30
N ARG A 20 50.33 5.92 -4.48
CA ARG A 20 50.27 6.68 -5.73
C ARG A 20 48.82 6.96 -6.12
N PHE A 21 47.92 5.98 -6.01
CA PHE A 21 46.49 6.16 -6.23
C PHE A 21 45.92 7.21 -5.26
N MET A 22 46.15 7.06 -3.95
CA MET A 22 45.64 7.99 -2.94
C MET A 22 46.18 9.41 -3.15
N LEU A 23 47.43 9.56 -3.60
CA LEU A 23 47.99 10.86 -3.94
C LEU A 23 47.23 11.50 -5.10
N PHE A 24 47.08 10.80 -6.24
CA PHE A 24 46.34 11.32 -7.39
C PHE A 24 44.86 11.56 -7.07
N PHE A 25 44.23 10.67 -6.32
CA PHE A 25 42.85 10.78 -5.89
C PHE A 25 42.64 12.01 -4.99
N SER A 26 43.59 12.30 -4.08
CA SER A 26 43.53 13.47 -3.20
C SER A 26 43.70 14.82 -3.91
N LYS A 27 44.24 14.83 -5.13
CA LYS A 27 44.35 16.03 -5.98
C LYS A 27 43.05 16.40 -6.67
N ILE A 28 42.09 15.49 -6.72
CA ILE A 28 40.78 15.78 -7.31
C ILE A 28 40.09 16.81 -6.42
N GLU A 29 39.93 18.02 -6.95
CA GLU A 29 39.18 19.05 -6.26
C GLU A 29 37.75 18.60 -6.02
N ARG A 30 37.23 18.90 -4.82
CA ARG A 30 35.82 18.65 -4.48
C ARG A 30 35.43 17.17 -4.63
N LEU A 31 36.39 16.26 -4.42
CA LEU A 31 36.24 14.82 -4.60
C LEU A 31 34.98 14.25 -3.95
N THR A 32 34.71 14.57 -2.68
CA THR A 32 33.51 14.09 -1.97
C THR A 32 32.22 14.49 -2.69
N GLN A 33 32.13 15.73 -3.18
CA GLN A 33 30.96 16.20 -3.93
C GLN A 33 30.85 15.44 -5.27
N ARG A 34 31.95 15.27 -5.99
CA ARG A 34 31.96 14.52 -7.26
C ARG A 34 31.52 13.07 -7.08
N MET A 35 32.01 12.39 -6.04
CA MET A 35 31.61 11.01 -5.71
C MET A 35 30.12 10.91 -5.39
N ASN A 36 29.58 11.85 -4.62
CA ASN A 36 28.15 11.91 -4.31
C ASN A 36 27.30 12.12 -5.57
N ILE A 37 27.74 13.00 -6.47
CA ILE A 37 27.07 13.25 -7.75
C ILE A 37 27.08 12.01 -8.64
N ILE A 38 28.23 11.36 -8.80
CA ILE A 38 28.37 10.14 -9.60
C ILE A 38 27.45 9.04 -9.05
N THR A 39 27.43 8.86 -7.74
CA THR A 39 26.57 7.87 -7.06
C THR A 39 25.09 8.21 -7.27
N PHE A 40 24.71 9.48 -7.13
CA PHE A 40 23.33 9.92 -7.33
C PHE A 40 22.86 9.69 -8.77
N VAL A 41 23.64 10.12 -9.75
CA VAL A 41 23.34 9.96 -11.18
C VAL A 41 23.21 8.47 -11.54
N GLY A 42 24.12 7.63 -11.02
CA GLY A 42 24.09 6.19 -11.25
C GLY A 42 22.84 5.51 -10.67
N ASN A 43 22.39 5.92 -9.49
CA ASN A 43 21.27 5.28 -8.79
C ASN A 43 19.90 5.89 -9.12
N PHE A 44 19.84 7.05 -9.79
CA PHE A 44 18.59 7.80 -10.00
C PHE A 44 17.52 6.96 -10.71
N SER A 45 17.87 6.32 -11.82
CA SER A 45 16.92 5.52 -12.61
C SER A 45 16.37 4.35 -11.81
N ASP A 46 17.23 3.65 -11.06
CA ASP A 46 16.82 2.49 -10.26
C ASP A 46 15.90 2.91 -9.11
N ASN A 47 16.21 4.03 -8.45
CA ASN A 47 15.36 4.61 -7.42
C ASN A 47 13.98 4.97 -7.97
N VAL A 48 13.90 5.65 -9.12
CA VAL A 48 12.63 5.99 -9.78
C VAL A 48 11.83 4.73 -10.13
N ASN A 49 12.50 3.72 -10.70
CA ASN A 49 11.89 2.44 -11.09
C ASN A 49 11.40 1.63 -9.89
N MET A 50 12.03 1.77 -8.73
CA MET A 50 11.62 1.12 -7.48
C MET A 50 10.45 1.86 -6.79
N LEU A 51 10.43 3.19 -6.82
CA LEU A 51 9.43 4.01 -6.12
C LEU A 51 8.10 4.10 -6.89
N THR A 52 8.17 4.22 -8.22
CA THR A 52 6.99 4.37 -9.09
C THR A 52 5.92 3.27 -8.90
N PRO A 53 6.25 1.97 -8.91
CA PRO A 53 5.23 0.93 -8.73
C PRO A 53 4.60 0.95 -7.34
N GLN A 54 5.31 1.39 -6.30
CA GLN A 54 4.78 1.52 -4.95
C GLN A 54 3.74 2.64 -4.87
N LEU A 55 4.06 3.82 -5.45
CA LEU A 55 3.12 4.93 -5.56
C LEU A 55 1.87 4.55 -6.34
N ASN A 56 2.06 3.91 -7.51
CA ASN A 56 0.95 3.45 -8.35
C ASN A 56 0.05 2.43 -7.63
N ALA A 57 0.63 1.51 -6.86
CA ALA A 57 -0.14 0.56 -6.05
C ALA A 57 -1.01 1.28 -5.02
N ILE A 58 -0.47 2.27 -4.30
CA ILE A 58 -1.24 3.06 -3.33
C ILE A 58 -2.36 3.85 -4.02
N ILE A 59 -2.07 4.52 -5.14
CA ILE A 59 -3.07 5.30 -5.89
C ILE A 59 -4.21 4.39 -6.35
N ALA A 60 -3.87 3.28 -7.03
CA ALA A 60 -4.85 2.36 -7.60
C ALA A 60 -5.66 1.64 -6.52
N ALA A 61 -5.02 1.17 -5.44
CA ALA A 61 -5.72 0.53 -4.33
C ALA A 61 -6.65 1.50 -3.60
N SER A 62 -6.17 2.71 -3.30
CA SER A 62 -6.98 3.72 -2.60
C SER A 62 -8.19 4.14 -3.44
N ALA A 63 -7.98 4.40 -4.73
CA ALA A 63 -9.06 4.79 -5.64
C ALA A 63 -10.08 3.66 -5.79
N SER A 64 -9.63 2.43 -6.05
CA SER A 64 -10.51 1.28 -6.29
C SER A 64 -11.33 0.86 -5.07
N VAL A 65 -10.73 0.90 -3.87
CA VAL A 65 -11.44 0.63 -2.61
C VAL A 65 -12.48 1.72 -2.32
N LYS A 66 -12.14 3.00 -2.55
CA LYS A 66 -13.05 4.13 -2.31
C LYS A 66 -14.23 4.16 -3.29
N SER A 67 -13.98 3.83 -4.56
CA SER A 67 -14.99 3.98 -5.63
C SER A 67 -15.83 2.73 -5.88
N SER A 68 -15.51 1.58 -5.30
CA SER A 68 -16.24 0.32 -5.52
C SER A 68 -17.69 0.39 -4.99
N PRO A 69 -18.71 0.43 -5.87
CA PRO A 69 -20.11 0.38 -5.43
C PRO A 69 -20.46 -0.97 -4.81
N LYS A 70 -19.85 -2.06 -5.29
CA LYS A 70 -20.12 -3.40 -4.76
C LYS A 70 -19.61 -3.58 -3.35
N LEU A 71 -18.42 -3.03 -3.03
CA LEU A 71 -17.90 -3.02 -1.67
C LEU A 71 -18.82 -2.24 -0.74
N LYS A 72 -19.27 -1.04 -1.16
CA LYS A 72 -20.21 -0.25 -0.38
C LYS A 72 -21.49 -1.05 -0.06
N ARG A 73 -22.08 -1.68 -1.07
CA ARG A 73 -23.29 -2.50 -0.89
C ARG A 73 -23.06 -3.71 0.02
N MET A 74 -21.88 -4.35 -0.10
CA MET A 74 -21.47 -5.44 0.79
C MET A 74 -21.41 -4.98 2.26
N LEU A 75 -20.85 -3.79 2.52
CA LEU A 75 -20.78 -3.21 3.86
C LEU A 75 -22.16 -2.82 4.41
N GLU A 76 -23.07 -2.35 3.56
CA GLU A 76 -24.47 -2.08 3.94
C GLU A 76 -25.19 -3.35 4.38
N ILE A 77 -25.00 -4.48 3.68
CA ILE A 77 -25.57 -5.78 4.07
C ILE A 77 -25.02 -6.22 5.43
N ILE A 78 -23.71 -6.08 5.63
CA ILE A 78 -23.05 -6.39 6.91
C ILE A 78 -23.63 -5.52 8.04
N LEU A 79 -23.79 -4.22 7.80
CA LEU A 79 -24.36 -3.29 8.77
C LEU A 79 -25.81 -3.67 9.12
N ALA A 80 -26.64 -3.97 8.12
CA ALA A 80 -28.02 -4.37 8.33
C ALA A 80 -28.14 -5.66 9.15
N LEU A 81 -27.33 -6.68 8.84
CA LEU A 81 -27.28 -7.93 9.60
C LEU A 81 -26.76 -7.71 11.02
N GLY A 82 -25.69 -6.93 11.18
CA GLY A 82 -25.14 -6.59 12.49
C GLY A 82 -26.13 -5.84 13.39
N ASN A 83 -26.88 -4.88 12.82
CA ASN A 83 -27.94 -4.16 13.51
C ASN A 83 -29.09 -5.10 13.89
N TYR A 84 -29.53 -5.97 12.98
CA TYR A 84 -30.58 -6.94 13.26
C TYR A 84 -30.20 -7.84 14.46
N MET A 85 -28.99 -8.40 14.44
CA MET A 85 -28.49 -9.29 15.49
C MET A 85 -28.28 -8.60 16.86
N ASN A 86 -27.97 -7.29 16.89
CA ASN A 86 -27.65 -6.57 18.13
C ASN A 86 -28.73 -5.59 18.61
N SER A 87 -29.84 -5.48 17.86
CA SER A 87 -30.91 -4.48 18.09
C SER A 87 -31.51 -4.55 19.50
N SER A 88 -31.63 -5.74 20.08
CA SER A 88 -32.22 -5.96 21.40
C SER A 88 -31.37 -5.48 22.59
N LYS A 89 -30.06 -5.23 22.40
CA LYS A 89 -29.14 -4.88 23.52
C LYS A 89 -28.38 -3.57 23.35
N ARG A 90 -28.12 -3.12 22.12
CA ARG A 90 -27.20 -2.01 21.83
C ARG A 90 -27.79 -0.91 20.94
N GLY A 91 -29.05 -1.03 20.55
CA GLY A 91 -29.70 -0.10 19.62
C GLY A 91 -29.18 -0.22 18.18
N SER A 92 -29.58 0.71 17.32
CA SER A 92 -29.20 0.77 15.91
C SER A 92 -28.00 1.68 15.70
N VAL A 93 -26.99 1.21 14.95
CA VAL A 93 -25.82 2.01 14.55
C VAL A 93 -25.84 2.34 13.06
N TYR A 94 -25.21 3.45 12.68
CA TYR A 94 -25.14 3.93 11.29
C TYR A 94 -23.85 3.50 10.56
N GLY A 95 -22.93 2.84 11.27
CA GLY A 95 -21.65 2.40 10.72
C GLY A 95 -20.84 1.62 11.75
N PHE A 96 -19.72 1.05 11.31
CA PHE A 96 -18.80 0.29 12.15
C PHE A 96 -17.35 0.60 11.76
N LYS A 97 -16.43 0.41 12.70
CA LYS A 97 -14.98 0.53 12.45
C LYS A 97 -14.49 -0.63 11.60
N LEU A 98 -13.53 -0.38 10.69
CA LEU A 98 -13.07 -1.36 9.70
C LEU A 98 -12.59 -2.68 10.33
N GLN A 99 -11.96 -2.61 11.51
CA GLN A 99 -11.54 -3.76 12.31
C GLN A 99 -12.68 -4.76 12.63
N SER A 100 -13.94 -4.31 12.62
CA SER A 100 -15.11 -5.17 12.83
C SER A 100 -15.27 -6.24 11.75
N LEU A 101 -14.67 -6.05 10.56
CA LEU A 101 -14.64 -7.06 9.51
C LEU A 101 -13.91 -8.33 9.94
N ASP A 102 -12.88 -8.21 10.79
CA ASP A 102 -12.17 -9.38 11.33
C ASP A 102 -13.10 -10.20 12.26
N LEU A 103 -14.01 -9.55 13.01
CA LEU A 103 -14.95 -10.21 13.92
C LEU A 103 -16.00 -11.08 13.19
N LEU A 104 -16.27 -10.80 11.90
CA LEU A 104 -17.18 -11.60 11.08
C LEU A 104 -16.64 -13.01 10.83
N LEU A 105 -15.33 -13.19 10.92
CA LEU A 105 -14.68 -14.49 10.77
C LEU A 105 -14.89 -15.35 12.02
N ASP A 106 -14.97 -14.72 13.20
CA ASP A 106 -15.02 -15.39 14.50
C ASP A 106 -16.45 -15.62 14.99
N THR A 107 -17.41 -14.82 14.52
CA THR A 107 -18.82 -14.95 14.92
C THR A 107 -19.42 -16.21 14.30
N LYS A 108 -19.65 -17.24 15.13
CA LYS A 108 -20.21 -18.54 14.73
C LYS A 108 -21.70 -18.66 15.05
N SER A 109 -22.39 -19.49 14.29
CA SER A 109 -23.74 -19.96 14.62
C SER A 109 -23.76 -20.76 15.92
N THR A 110 -24.94 -20.93 16.51
CA THR A 110 -25.17 -21.70 17.74
C THR A 110 -24.65 -23.14 17.63
N ASP A 111 -24.80 -23.77 16.47
CA ASP A 111 -24.32 -25.12 16.17
C ASP A 111 -22.82 -25.16 15.81
N ARG A 112 -22.14 -24.00 15.78
CA ARG A 112 -20.72 -23.80 15.43
C ARG A 112 -20.31 -24.31 14.04
N LYS A 113 -21.27 -24.67 13.17
CA LYS A 113 -21.00 -25.22 11.83
C LYS A 113 -20.70 -24.13 10.81
N MET A 114 -21.23 -22.92 11.00
CA MET A 114 -21.07 -21.81 10.07
C MET A 114 -20.69 -20.51 10.78
N THR A 115 -19.98 -19.63 10.08
CA THR A 115 -19.70 -18.28 10.57
C THR A 115 -20.66 -17.28 9.97
N LEU A 116 -20.79 -16.08 10.55
CA LEU A 116 -21.59 -15.00 9.99
C LEU A 116 -21.16 -14.67 8.56
N LEU A 117 -19.86 -14.75 8.26
CA LEU A 117 -19.35 -14.58 6.90
C LEU A 117 -19.82 -15.68 5.92
N HIS A 118 -20.04 -16.91 6.37
CA HIS A 118 -20.67 -17.95 5.54
C HIS A 118 -22.11 -17.58 5.20
N TYR A 119 -22.88 -17.17 6.20
CA TYR A 119 -24.26 -16.75 6.01
C TYR A 119 -24.36 -15.55 5.06
N ILE A 120 -23.48 -14.55 5.22
CA ILE A 120 -23.40 -13.41 4.28
C ILE A 120 -23.10 -13.90 2.86
N ALA A 121 -22.18 -14.86 2.68
CA ALA A 121 -21.87 -15.40 1.36
C ALA A 121 -23.08 -16.11 0.71
N VAL A 122 -23.89 -16.82 1.51
CA VAL A 122 -25.17 -17.42 1.05
C VAL A 122 -26.13 -16.33 0.59
N VAL A 123 -26.42 -15.35 1.47
CA VAL A 123 -27.37 -14.26 1.19
C VAL A 123 -26.96 -13.48 -0.05
N VAL A 124 -25.67 -13.17 -0.19
CA VAL A 124 -25.14 -12.51 -1.38
C VAL A 124 -25.35 -13.37 -2.62
N LYS A 125 -25.06 -14.67 -2.57
CA LYS A 125 -25.25 -15.56 -3.73
C LYS A 125 -26.72 -15.66 -4.17
N GLU A 126 -27.64 -15.74 -3.22
CA GLU A 126 -29.07 -15.93 -3.51
C GLU A 126 -29.80 -14.63 -3.87
N LYS A 127 -29.53 -13.54 -3.14
CA LYS A 127 -30.29 -12.28 -3.26
C LYS A 127 -29.57 -11.17 -4.02
N TYR A 128 -28.24 -11.23 -4.07
CA TYR A 128 -27.39 -10.17 -4.66
C TYR A 128 -26.23 -10.77 -5.49
N PRO A 129 -26.51 -11.64 -6.48
CA PRO A 129 -25.48 -12.39 -7.21
C PRO A 129 -24.44 -11.49 -7.88
N GLU A 130 -24.80 -10.25 -8.22
CA GLU A 130 -23.92 -9.22 -8.77
C GLU A 130 -22.79 -8.81 -7.81
N LEU A 131 -22.98 -8.97 -6.49
CA LEU A 131 -21.99 -8.67 -5.46
C LEU A 131 -21.05 -9.85 -5.17
N ALA A 132 -21.35 -11.06 -5.68
CA ALA A 132 -20.57 -12.26 -5.39
C ALA A 132 -19.11 -12.18 -5.87
N ASN A 133 -18.78 -11.20 -6.73
CA ASN A 133 -17.45 -10.90 -7.23
C ASN A 133 -17.01 -9.45 -6.90
N PHE A 134 -17.53 -8.83 -5.83
CA PHE A 134 -17.18 -7.45 -5.43
C PHE A 134 -15.67 -7.22 -5.35
N PHE A 135 -14.92 -8.24 -4.92
CA PHE A 135 -13.47 -8.18 -4.78
C PHE A 135 -12.72 -7.98 -6.10
N ASN A 136 -13.35 -8.17 -7.26
CA ASN A 136 -12.74 -7.87 -8.55
C ASN A 136 -12.65 -6.36 -8.82
N GLU A 137 -13.39 -5.53 -8.09
CA GLU A 137 -13.28 -4.07 -8.21
C GLU A 137 -12.11 -3.53 -7.39
N LEU A 138 -11.54 -4.31 -6.47
CA LEU A 138 -10.47 -3.90 -5.57
C LEU A 138 -9.13 -4.36 -6.13
N HIS A 139 -8.32 -3.43 -6.59
CA HIS A 139 -7.07 -3.71 -7.30
C HIS A 139 -5.87 -3.37 -6.44
N PHE A 140 -4.80 -4.18 -6.52
CA PHE A 140 -3.51 -3.92 -5.86
C PHE A 140 -3.54 -3.74 -4.34
N VAL A 141 -4.63 -4.08 -3.65
CA VAL A 141 -4.75 -3.95 -2.19
C VAL A 141 -3.71 -4.78 -1.43
N ASP A 142 -3.30 -5.92 -1.99
CA ASP A 142 -2.23 -6.78 -1.50
C ASP A 142 -0.85 -6.14 -1.64
N LYS A 143 -0.58 -5.49 -2.79
CA LYS A 143 0.68 -4.77 -3.01
C LYS A 143 0.76 -3.51 -2.16
N ALA A 144 -0.33 -2.74 -2.12
CA ALA A 144 -0.45 -1.52 -1.32
C ALA A 144 -0.28 -1.80 0.19
N ALA A 145 -0.72 -2.96 0.68
CA ALA A 145 -0.50 -3.40 2.05
C ALA A 145 0.99 -3.57 2.43
N ALA A 146 1.88 -3.83 1.46
CA ALA A 146 3.30 -4.00 1.72
C ALA A 146 4.09 -2.68 1.63
N VAL A 147 3.47 -1.59 1.18
CA VAL A 147 4.14 -0.30 0.95
C VAL A 147 4.27 0.49 2.25
N SER A 148 5.49 0.93 2.56
CA SER A 148 5.75 1.96 3.56
C SER A 148 5.65 3.34 2.90
N LEU A 149 4.45 3.92 2.89
CA LEU A 149 4.21 5.20 2.21
C LEU A 149 5.10 6.33 2.77
N GLU A 150 5.32 6.37 4.09
CA GLU A 150 6.18 7.37 4.72
C GLU A 150 7.62 7.33 4.17
N ASN A 151 8.20 6.13 4.07
CA ASN A 151 9.55 5.96 3.53
C ASN A 151 9.60 6.34 2.04
N VAL A 152 8.59 5.92 1.26
CA VAL A 152 8.50 6.27 -0.16
C VAL A 152 8.45 7.80 -0.35
N LEU A 153 7.67 8.52 0.46
CA LEU A 153 7.60 9.99 0.41
C LEU A 153 8.93 10.65 0.84
N LEU A 154 9.63 10.07 1.83
CA LEU A 154 10.96 10.52 2.23
C LEU A 154 11.97 10.36 1.08
N ASP A 155 12.01 9.19 0.45
CA ASP A 155 12.94 8.89 -0.64
C ASP A 155 12.70 9.81 -1.85
N VAL A 156 11.45 10.10 -2.20
CA VAL A 156 11.11 11.06 -3.26
C VAL A 156 11.60 12.48 -2.92
N ARG A 157 11.51 12.90 -1.66
CA ARG A 157 12.05 14.20 -1.22
C ARG A 157 13.58 14.24 -1.29
N GLU A 158 14.25 13.16 -0.89
CA GLU A 158 15.72 13.06 -0.98
C GLU A 158 16.20 13.04 -2.43
N LEU A 159 15.48 12.37 -3.35
CA LEU A 159 15.73 12.48 -4.79
C LEU A 159 15.62 13.92 -5.28
N GLY A 160 14.61 14.67 -4.81
CA GLY A 160 14.46 16.09 -5.13
C GLY A 160 15.66 16.93 -4.69
N LYS A 161 16.08 16.78 -3.42
CA LYS A 161 17.27 17.48 -2.89
C LYS A 161 18.55 17.11 -3.64
N GLY A 162 18.71 15.83 -3.99
CA GLY A 162 19.83 15.35 -4.79
C GLY A 162 19.85 16.01 -6.18
N MET A 163 18.70 16.13 -6.84
CA MET A 163 18.58 16.80 -8.12
C MET A 163 18.93 18.30 -8.04
N ASP A 164 18.54 18.98 -6.97
CA ASP A 164 18.91 20.39 -6.72
C ASP A 164 20.43 20.56 -6.53
N LEU A 165 21.10 19.57 -5.94
CA LEU A 165 22.57 19.55 -5.88
C LEU A 165 23.19 19.41 -7.27
N ILE A 166 22.67 18.51 -8.12
CA ILE A 166 23.15 18.35 -9.51
C ILE A 166 22.96 19.64 -10.30
N ARG A 167 21.80 20.29 -10.17
CA ARG A 167 21.49 21.55 -10.87
C ARG A 167 22.44 22.67 -10.47
N ARG A 168 22.75 22.79 -9.17
CA ARG A 168 23.76 23.75 -8.68
C ARG A 168 25.14 23.45 -9.25
N GLU A 169 25.59 22.19 -9.21
CA GLU A 169 26.90 21.84 -9.74
C GLU A 169 27.02 22.15 -11.24
N SER A 170 26.01 21.75 -12.02
CA SER A 170 25.97 21.99 -13.47
C SER A 170 25.88 23.48 -13.84
N SER A 171 25.43 24.34 -12.93
CA SER A 171 25.39 25.79 -13.14
C SER A 171 26.73 26.47 -12.87
N LEU A 172 27.50 25.94 -11.92
CA LEU A 172 28.81 26.46 -11.54
C LEU A 172 29.91 26.00 -12.50
N HIS A 173 29.75 24.82 -13.10
CA HIS A 173 30.75 24.18 -13.94
C HIS A 173 30.07 23.65 -15.21
N ASP A 174 30.63 23.95 -16.39
CA ASP A 174 30.03 23.53 -17.66
C ASP A 174 30.28 22.03 -17.93
N HIS A 175 29.38 21.19 -17.42
CA HIS A 175 29.42 19.75 -17.57
C HIS A 175 28.32 19.25 -18.51
N SER A 176 28.67 18.93 -19.76
CA SER A 176 27.74 18.43 -20.78
C SER A 176 26.97 17.18 -20.34
N VAL A 177 27.63 16.27 -19.61
CA VAL A 177 27.01 15.04 -19.08
C VAL A 177 25.92 15.35 -18.05
N LEU A 178 26.17 16.28 -17.12
CA LEU A 178 25.18 16.66 -16.11
C LEU A 178 23.99 17.39 -16.75
N LYS A 179 24.24 18.24 -17.75
CA LYS A 179 23.17 18.89 -18.53
C LYS A 179 22.28 17.86 -19.24
N GLY A 180 22.87 16.85 -19.88
CA GLY A 180 22.13 15.77 -20.54
C GLY A 180 21.30 14.95 -19.54
N PHE A 181 21.87 14.61 -18.39
CA PHE A 181 21.15 13.93 -17.31
C PHE A 181 19.97 14.76 -16.79
N LEU A 182 20.18 16.05 -16.50
CA LEU A 182 19.12 16.94 -16.00
C LEU A 182 17.92 17.00 -16.97
N GLN A 183 18.17 17.11 -18.27
CA GLN A 183 17.10 17.16 -19.28
C GLN A 183 16.18 15.93 -19.25
N THR A 184 16.73 14.73 -19.05
CA THR A 184 15.93 13.51 -18.96
C THR A 184 15.29 13.34 -17.59
N SER A 185 16.07 13.58 -16.54
CA SER A 185 15.71 13.21 -15.17
C SER A 185 14.77 14.22 -14.50
N ASP A 186 14.75 15.50 -14.91
CA ASP A 186 13.81 16.49 -14.38
C ASP A 186 12.36 16.06 -14.65
N THR A 187 12.06 15.61 -15.87
CA THR A 187 10.70 15.16 -16.23
C THR A 187 10.26 13.92 -15.44
N GLN A 188 11.19 13.00 -15.18
CA GLN A 188 10.93 11.79 -14.39
C GLN A 188 10.70 12.14 -12.92
N LEU A 189 11.50 13.05 -12.35
CA LEU A 189 11.35 13.52 -10.97
C LEU A 189 10.04 14.30 -10.79
N ASP A 190 9.70 15.20 -11.69
CA ASP A 190 8.46 15.97 -11.65
C ASP A 190 7.24 15.06 -11.65
N LYS A 191 7.24 14.04 -12.51
CA LYS A 191 6.19 13.02 -12.53
C LYS A 191 6.15 12.26 -11.20
N LEU A 192 7.29 11.79 -10.70
CA LEU A 192 7.37 11.03 -9.46
C LEU A 192 6.87 11.84 -8.25
N GLN A 193 7.18 13.14 -8.19
CA GLN A 193 6.70 14.05 -7.14
C GLN A 193 5.18 14.27 -7.21
N LYS A 194 4.63 14.42 -8.42
CA LYS A 194 3.17 14.52 -8.62
C LYS A 194 2.47 13.22 -8.23
N ASP A 195 3.01 12.08 -8.62
CA ASP A 195 2.47 10.77 -8.25
C ASP A 195 2.56 10.56 -6.74
N ALA A 196 3.65 10.99 -6.09
CA ALA A 196 3.81 10.94 -4.63
C ALA A 196 2.74 11.74 -3.89
N LYS A 197 2.49 12.99 -4.31
CA LYS A 197 1.42 13.82 -3.76
C LYS A 197 0.04 13.20 -3.98
N THR A 198 -0.21 12.69 -5.19
CA THR A 198 -1.47 12.02 -5.53
C THR A 198 -1.70 10.77 -4.68
N ALA A 199 -0.65 9.98 -4.44
CA ALA A 199 -0.71 8.80 -3.60
C ALA A 199 -1.05 9.15 -2.14
N GLU A 200 -0.39 10.16 -1.58
CA GLU A 200 -0.64 10.65 -0.23
C GLU A 200 -2.09 11.15 -0.07
N GLU A 201 -2.55 12.00 -1.00
CA GLU A 201 -3.92 12.51 -0.98
C GLU A 201 -4.95 11.39 -1.16
N ALA A 202 -4.75 10.47 -2.12
CA ALA A 202 -5.64 9.35 -2.35
C ALA A 202 -5.74 8.44 -1.12
N PHE A 203 -4.61 8.13 -0.49
CA PHE A 203 -4.57 7.31 0.72
C PHE A 203 -5.27 7.99 1.89
N ASN A 204 -4.94 9.26 2.16
CA ASN A 204 -5.57 10.01 3.25
C ASN A 204 -7.09 10.10 3.07
N ASN A 205 -7.54 10.31 1.84
CA ASN A 205 -8.96 10.36 1.50
C ASN A 205 -9.67 9.03 1.73
N VAL A 206 -9.08 7.88 1.37
CA VAL A 206 -9.74 6.58 1.58
C VAL A 206 -9.74 6.20 3.07
N VAL A 207 -8.66 6.46 3.81
CA VAL A 207 -8.61 6.17 5.25
C VAL A 207 -9.67 6.96 6.01
N ASN A 208 -9.78 8.26 5.72
CA ASN A 208 -10.80 9.11 6.33
C ASN A 208 -12.22 8.71 5.90
N TYR A 209 -12.40 8.27 4.64
CA TYR A 209 -13.70 7.78 4.15
C TYR A 209 -14.22 6.57 4.92
N PHE A 210 -13.33 5.67 5.37
CA PHE A 210 -13.68 4.54 6.23
C PHE A 210 -13.67 4.85 7.73
N GLY A 211 -13.54 6.13 8.11
CA GLY A 211 -13.61 6.59 9.50
C GLY A 211 -12.38 6.28 10.35
N GLU A 212 -11.26 5.94 9.72
CA GLU A 212 -9.94 5.75 10.33
C GLU A 212 -9.16 7.08 10.29
N SER A 213 -8.10 7.21 11.09
CA SER A 213 -7.22 8.39 11.06
C SER A 213 -6.01 8.14 10.17
N SER A 214 -5.89 8.93 9.10
CA SER A 214 -4.73 8.92 8.19
C SER A 214 -3.39 9.21 8.87
N LYS A 215 -3.40 9.93 10.01
CA LYS A 215 -2.19 10.22 10.78
C LYS A 215 -1.65 9.03 11.58
N THR A 216 -2.50 8.05 11.86
CA THR A 216 -2.16 6.92 12.75
C THR A 216 -2.30 5.57 12.08
N THR A 217 -2.78 5.53 10.83
CA THR A 217 -3.13 4.29 10.13
C THR A 217 -2.35 4.21 8.82
N PRO A 218 -1.19 3.53 8.81
CA PRO A 218 -0.41 3.35 7.59
C PRO A 218 -1.07 2.32 6.64
N PRO A 219 -0.67 2.27 5.36
CA PRO A 219 -1.16 1.29 4.39
C PRO A 219 -1.04 -0.17 4.87
N SER A 220 0.05 -0.47 5.59
CA SER A 220 0.36 -1.77 6.19
C SER A 220 -0.58 -2.20 7.33
N VAL A 221 -1.45 -1.31 7.79
CA VAL A 221 -2.53 -1.62 8.74
C VAL A 221 -3.88 -1.56 8.03
N PHE A 222 -4.10 -0.54 7.19
CA PHE A 222 -5.37 -0.30 6.52
C PHE A 222 -5.73 -1.37 5.48
N PHE A 223 -4.89 -1.58 4.46
CA PHE A 223 -5.21 -2.49 3.36
C PHE A 223 -5.30 -3.97 3.76
N PRO A 224 -4.50 -4.49 4.71
CA PRO A 224 -4.63 -5.87 5.18
C PRO A 224 -6.02 -6.25 5.67
N VAL A 225 -6.80 -5.31 6.20
CA VAL A 225 -8.18 -5.59 6.63
C VAL A 225 -9.01 -6.06 5.44
N PHE A 226 -8.94 -5.36 4.30
CA PHE A 226 -9.60 -5.78 3.07
C PHE A 226 -9.02 -7.08 2.51
N VAL A 227 -7.70 -7.24 2.54
CA VAL A 227 -7.05 -8.47 2.04
C VAL A 227 -7.52 -9.70 2.82
N ARG A 228 -7.55 -9.62 4.16
CA ARG A 228 -8.07 -10.70 5.02
C ARG A 228 -9.54 -10.96 4.76
N PHE A 229 -10.36 -9.91 4.70
CA PHE A 229 -11.79 -10.03 4.44
C PHE A 229 -12.08 -10.69 3.08
N ILE A 230 -11.42 -10.25 2.01
CA ILE A 230 -11.58 -10.82 0.66
C ILE A 230 -11.15 -12.28 0.63
N ARG A 231 -9.97 -12.59 1.19
CA ARG A 231 -9.47 -13.97 1.26
C ARG A 231 -10.45 -14.85 2.02
N ALA A 232 -10.96 -14.36 3.13
CA ALA A 232 -11.91 -15.09 3.94
C ALA A 232 -13.22 -15.33 3.16
N TYR A 233 -13.77 -14.29 2.55
CA TYR A 233 -14.99 -14.36 1.76
C TYR A 233 -14.89 -15.36 0.61
N LYS A 234 -13.78 -15.37 -0.15
CA LYS A 234 -13.56 -16.31 -1.26
C LYS A 234 -13.65 -17.76 -0.80
N VAL A 235 -12.90 -18.12 0.24
CA VAL A 235 -12.92 -19.50 0.81
C VAL A 235 -14.34 -19.93 1.18
N ARG A 236 -15.12 -19.02 1.78
CA ARG A 236 -16.44 -19.34 2.32
C ARG A 236 -17.50 -19.39 1.21
N LYS A 237 -17.39 -18.54 0.20
CA LYS A 237 -18.19 -18.61 -1.03
C LYS A 237 -18.02 -19.97 -1.74
N ASP A 238 -16.79 -20.49 -1.81
CA ASP A 238 -16.51 -21.77 -2.45
C ASP A 238 -17.06 -22.95 -1.61
N GLN A 239 -16.87 -22.90 -0.29
CA GLN A 239 -17.45 -23.89 0.64
C GLN A 239 -18.97 -23.92 0.58
N THR A 240 -19.64 -22.76 0.57
CA THR A 240 -21.09 -22.67 0.42
C THR A 240 -21.60 -23.31 -0.86
N THR A 241 -20.83 -23.25 -1.95
CA THR A 241 -21.20 -23.93 -3.19
C THR A 241 -21.25 -25.45 -3.01
N HIS A 242 -20.34 -26.04 -2.24
CA HIS A 242 -20.36 -27.48 -1.92
C HIS A 242 -21.51 -27.91 -0.99
N ILE A 243 -21.91 -27.05 -0.04
CA ILE A 243 -23.01 -27.37 0.90
C ILE A 243 -24.36 -27.33 0.17
N PHE A 244 -24.55 -26.37 -0.74
CA PHE A 244 -25.75 -26.27 -1.57
C PHE A 244 -25.99 -27.47 -2.50
N TYR A 245 -24.92 -28.10 -3.03
CA TYR A 245 -25.06 -29.32 -3.83
C TYR A 245 -25.25 -30.59 -3.00
N ARG A 246 -24.95 -30.56 -1.70
CA ARG A 246 -25.07 -31.72 -0.81
C ARG A 246 -26.40 -31.75 -0.04
N ASP A 247 -26.93 -30.59 0.33
CA ASP A 247 -28.08 -30.46 1.24
C ASP A 247 -29.25 -29.65 0.65
N HIS A 248 -29.61 -29.92 -0.61
CA HIS A 248 -30.81 -29.34 -1.24
C HIS A 248 -32.15 -29.77 -0.57
N MET A 249 -32.11 -30.39 0.62
CA MET A 249 -33.27 -30.83 1.38
C MET A 249 -33.37 -30.29 2.82
N TYR A 250 -32.40 -29.50 3.33
CA TYR A 250 -32.39 -29.14 4.77
C TYR A 250 -32.27 -27.66 5.14
N VAL A 251 -31.83 -26.78 4.24
CA VAL A 251 -31.44 -25.40 4.63
C VAL A 251 -32.60 -24.40 4.61
N THR A 252 -33.61 -24.60 3.78
CA THR A 252 -34.78 -23.69 3.68
C THR A 252 -35.72 -23.78 4.88
N GLY A 253 -35.76 -24.90 5.62
CA GLY A 253 -36.65 -25.09 6.77
C GLY A 253 -36.09 -24.66 8.13
N HIS A 254 -34.76 -24.75 8.35
CA HIS A 254 -34.19 -24.58 9.69
C HIS A 254 -33.67 -23.18 10.00
N LEU A 255 -33.27 -22.39 9.01
CA LEU A 255 -32.83 -21.00 9.25
C LEU A 255 -34.01 -20.02 9.41
N ALA A 256 -35.18 -20.34 8.85
CA ALA A 256 -36.42 -19.59 9.11
C ALA A 256 -36.95 -19.83 10.54
N ASN A 257 -36.77 -21.04 11.09
CA ASN A 257 -37.22 -21.37 12.44
C ASN A 257 -36.27 -20.91 13.56
N ALA A 258 -34.98 -20.65 13.27
CA ALA A 258 -34.05 -20.12 14.26
C ALA A 258 -34.23 -18.62 14.58
N VAL A 259 -35.18 -17.95 13.93
CA VAL A 259 -35.46 -16.51 14.09
C VAL A 259 -36.87 -16.22 14.66
N ILE A 260 -37.70 -17.25 14.92
CA ILE A 260 -39.06 -17.07 15.46
C ILE A 260 -39.33 -17.97 16.68
N GLN A 261 -38.34 -18.22 17.54
CA GLN A 261 -38.62 -18.93 18.79
C GLN A 261 -37.64 -18.59 19.93
N SER A 262 -37.58 -17.29 20.23
CA SER A 262 -37.26 -16.82 21.58
C SER A 262 -38.03 -15.53 21.79
N ASP A 263 -39.33 -15.67 22.08
CA ASP A 263 -40.14 -14.80 22.93
C ASP A 263 -41.61 -15.24 22.85
N LEU A 264 -41.92 -16.28 23.61
CA LEU A 264 -43.24 -16.54 24.22
C LEU A 264 -43.01 -17.52 25.38
N LEU A 265 -42.52 -16.95 26.49
CA LEU A 265 -42.97 -17.13 27.88
C LEU A 265 -42.19 -16.17 28.77
#